data_AF-K9X5W1-F1
#
_entry.id   AF-K9X5W1-F1
#
_cell.length_a   1.000
_cell.length_b   1.000
_cell.length_c   1.000
_cell.angle_alpha   90.00
_cell.angle_beta   90.00
_cell.angle_gamma   90.00
#
_symmetry.space_group_name_H-M   'P 1'
#
loop_
_entity.id
_entity.type
_entity.pdbx_description
1 polymer ?
#
loop_
_entity_poly.entity_id
_entity_poly.type
_entity_poly.pdbx_seq_one_letter_code
_entity_poly.pdbx_strand_id
1 'polypeptide(L)'
;MATVTLVAARQVSLIPAQEIRATQDKLKELQNYQNNNWAIGLNGDTFQPDGFLGFFSQRGLSFKYYINNQGVSVGSPSAYGENITTLERYIANIRAEEQASVESTIKELEYYKSNFWAIGLNGDTLQPDGFNNFFAARELTFKPFVRSKVSIGQESAYDENIATLRNYLKSIG
;
A
#
# COMPACT_ATOMS: atom_id res chain seq x y z
N MET A 1 1.34 -9.08 38.97
CA MET A 1 1.96 -8.36 37.84
C MET A 1 1.33 -8.92 36.57
N ALA A 2 0.59 -8.10 35.81
CA ALA A 2 -0.01 -8.53 34.56
C ALA A 2 1.00 -8.32 33.43
N THR A 3 1.37 -9.41 32.76
CA THR A 3 2.25 -9.41 31.60
C THR A 3 1.45 -8.87 30.41
N VAL A 4 1.80 -7.69 29.91
CA VAL A 4 1.24 -7.16 28.66
C VAL A 4 1.94 -7.90 27.51
N THR A 5 1.22 -8.84 26.90
CA THR A 5 1.67 -9.49 25.67
C THR A 5 1.64 -8.46 24.54
N LEU A 6 2.81 -8.05 24.03
CA LEU A 6 2.90 -7.34 22.76
C LEU A 6 2.38 -8.28 21.68
N VAL A 7 1.14 -8.05 21.25
CA VAL A 7 0.62 -8.65 20.02
C VAL A 7 1.42 -8.01 18.89
N ALA A 8 2.31 -8.78 18.27
CA ALA A 8 3.02 -8.36 17.07
C ALA A 8 1.99 -7.81 16.07
N ALA A 9 2.19 -6.56 15.63
CA ALA A 9 1.32 -5.91 14.67
C ALA A 9 1.20 -6.81 13.44
N ARG A 10 0.00 -7.34 13.20
CA ARG A 10 -0.29 -8.13 12.02
C ARG A 10 -0.22 -7.16 10.84
N GLN A 11 0.89 -7.18 10.10
CA GLN A 11 1.06 -6.38 8.90
C GLN A 11 -0.13 -6.63 7.96
N VAL A 12 -0.82 -5.54 7.61
CA VAL A 12 -1.87 -5.57 6.61
C VAL A 12 -1.21 -5.85 5.26
N SER A 13 -1.57 -6.96 4.62
CA SER A 13 -1.14 -7.28 3.25
C SER A 13 -2.20 -6.78 2.28
N LEU A 14 -2.17 -5.48 1.99
CA LEU A 14 -2.96 -4.87 0.92
C LEU A 14 -2.02 -4.51 -0.23
N ILE A 15 -2.51 -4.58 -1.47
CA ILE A 15 -1.77 -4.03 -2.60
C ILE A 15 -1.68 -2.50 -2.42
N PRO A 16 -0.63 -1.84 -2.93
CA PRO A 16 -0.40 -0.40 -2.67
C PRO A 16 -1.62 0.49 -2.95
N ALA A 17 -2.35 0.24 -4.04
CA ALA A 17 -3.56 1.00 -4.40
C ALA A 17 -4.72 0.81 -3.41
N GLN A 18 -4.87 -0.36 -2.80
CA GLN A 18 -5.87 -0.60 -1.76
C GLN A 18 -5.44 0.06 -0.45
N GLU A 19 -4.15 0.02 -0.11
CA GLU A 19 -3.60 0.62 1.11
C GLU A 19 -3.69 2.16 1.09
N ILE A 20 -3.38 2.79 -0.04
CA ILE A 20 -3.55 4.23 -0.24
C ILE A 20 -5.02 4.63 -0.03
N ARG A 21 -5.96 3.89 -0.64
CA ARG A 21 -7.41 4.16 -0.48
C ARG A 21 -7.86 4.01 0.97
N ALA A 22 -7.50 2.92 1.63
CA ALA A 22 -7.83 2.70 3.03
C ALA A 22 -7.29 3.81 3.93
N THR A 23 -6.08 4.29 3.66
CA THR A 23 -5.47 5.40 4.40
C THR A 23 -6.17 6.73 4.13
N GLN A 24 -6.53 7.02 2.87
CA GLN A 24 -7.30 8.21 2.50
C GLN A 24 -8.68 8.24 3.16
N ASP A 25 -9.36 7.10 3.23
CA ASP A 25 -10.67 7.02 3.89
C ASP A 25 -10.53 7.21 5.40
N LYS A 26 -9.49 6.65 6.02
CA LYS A 26 -9.19 6.90 7.43
C LYS A 26 -8.86 8.37 7.72
N LEU A 27 -8.17 9.04 6.80
CA LEU A 27 -7.87 10.46 6.89
C LEU A 27 -9.15 11.31 6.83
N LYS A 28 -10.09 10.99 5.93
CA LYS A 28 -11.41 11.67 5.88
C LYS A 28 -12.21 11.46 7.17
N GLU A 29 -12.22 10.24 7.70
CA GLU A 29 -12.85 9.95 9.00
C GLU A 29 -12.23 10.79 10.11
N LEU A 30 -10.90 10.90 10.16
CA LEU A 30 -10.19 11.66 11.18
C LEU A 30 -10.48 13.17 11.08
N GLN A 31 -10.55 13.71 9.87
CA GLN A 31 -10.96 15.11 9.64
C GLN A 31 -12.41 15.35 10.07
N ASN A 32 -13.32 14.39 9.83
CA ASN A 32 -14.68 14.48 10.32
C ASN A 32 -14.73 14.49 11.86
N TYR A 33 -13.95 13.62 12.52
CA TYR A 33 -13.84 13.63 13.98
C TYR A 33 -13.27 14.96 14.51
N GLN A 34 -12.26 15.51 13.84
CA GLN A 34 -11.68 16.82 14.17
C GLN A 34 -12.73 17.93 14.10
N ASN A 35 -13.54 17.97 13.04
CA ASN A 35 -14.58 18.99 12.86
C ASN A 35 -15.66 18.94 13.95
N ASN A 36 -15.92 17.75 14.50
CA ASN A 36 -16.89 17.55 15.58
C ASN A 36 -16.25 17.51 16.97
N ASN A 37 -14.93 17.66 17.05
CA ASN A 37 -14.12 17.57 18.27
C ASN A 37 -14.41 16.29 19.10
N TRP A 38 -14.52 15.14 18.42
CA TRP A 38 -14.81 13.84 19.05
C TRP A 38 -13.56 13.12 19.58
N ALA A 39 -13.69 12.35 20.65
CA ALA A 39 -12.55 11.59 21.16
C ALA A 39 -12.00 10.61 20.10
N ILE A 40 -10.68 10.43 20.08
CA ILE A 40 -9.95 9.45 19.25
C ILE A 40 -8.94 8.67 20.09
N GLY A 41 -8.80 7.39 19.77
CA GLY A 41 -7.93 6.41 20.42
C GLY A 41 -8.69 5.41 21.28
N LEU A 42 -9.66 5.87 22.06
CA LEU A 42 -10.52 5.02 22.90
C LEU A 42 -11.99 5.42 22.74
N ASN A 43 -12.87 4.42 22.68
CA ASN A 43 -14.32 4.62 22.68
C ASN A 43 -14.78 5.25 23.99
N GLY A 44 -15.62 6.29 23.92
CA GLY A 44 -16.04 7.09 25.07
C GLY A 44 -16.83 6.35 26.14
N ASP A 45 -17.51 5.25 25.79
CA ASP A 45 -18.37 4.49 26.70
C ASP A 45 -17.68 3.24 27.29
N THR A 46 -16.74 2.65 26.54
CA THR A 46 -16.12 1.36 26.89
C THR A 46 -14.63 1.44 27.17
N PHE A 47 -13.99 2.57 26.88
CA PHE A 47 -12.53 2.75 26.91
C PHE A 47 -11.75 1.69 26.12
N GLN A 48 -12.41 1.02 25.15
CA GLN A 48 -11.74 0.09 24.24
C GLN A 48 -11.06 0.85 23.10
N PRO A 49 -9.94 0.32 22.55
CA PRO A 49 -9.32 0.84 21.34
C PRO A 49 -10.34 1.08 20.22
N ASP A 50 -10.33 2.29 19.66
CA ASP A 50 -11.19 2.60 18.53
C ASP A 50 -10.59 2.15 17.19
N GLY A 51 -11.33 2.40 16.12
CA GLY A 51 -10.89 2.09 14.76
C GLY A 51 -9.65 2.86 14.30
N PHE A 52 -9.36 4.04 14.88
CA PHE A 52 -8.15 4.80 14.55
C PHE A 52 -6.92 4.15 15.17
N LEU A 53 -6.95 3.87 16.48
CA LEU A 53 -5.86 3.21 17.16
C LEU A 53 -5.56 1.84 16.55
N GLY A 54 -6.60 1.07 16.21
CA GLY A 54 -6.47 -0.20 15.50
C GLY A 54 -5.78 -0.04 14.14
N PHE A 55 -6.22 0.93 13.32
CA PHE A 55 -5.66 1.19 12.00
C PHE A 55 -4.17 1.54 12.04
N PHE A 56 -3.78 2.43 12.95
CA PHE A 56 -2.39 2.86 13.12
C PHE A 56 -1.52 1.72 13.66
N SER A 57 -1.99 1.00 14.68
CA SER A 57 -1.23 -0.08 15.32
C SER A 57 -0.94 -1.24 14.36
N GLN A 58 -1.90 -1.63 13.53
CA GLN A 58 -1.72 -2.68 12.51
C GLN A 58 -0.65 -2.33 11.46
N ARG A 59 -0.38 -1.03 11.27
CA ARG A 59 0.60 -0.49 10.31
C ARG A 59 1.90 -0.05 10.98
N GLY A 60 2.03 -0.21 12.29
CA GLY A 60 3.18 0.28 13.05
C GLY A 60 3.32 1.80 13.03
N LEU A 61 2.23 2.54 12.83
CA LEU A 61 2.23 4.00 12.78
C LEU A 61 2.08 4.61 14.18
N SER A 62 2.78 5.72 14.41
CA SER A 62 2.65 6.49 15.64
C SER A 62 1.26 7.12 15.76
N PHE A 63 0.58 6.89 16.88
CA PHE A 63 -0.75 7.42 17.16
C PHE A 63 -0.75 8.38 18.35
N LYS A 64 -1.52 9.47 18.24
CA LYS A 64 -1.74 10.46 19.30
C LYS A 64 -3.19 10.41 19.76
N TYR A 65 -3.37 10.26 21.07
CA TYR A 65 -4.68 10.19 21.69
C TYR A 65 -5.26 11.59 21.89
N TYR A 66 -6.57 11.71 21.73
CA TYR A 66 -7.34 12.86 22.22
C TYR A 66 -8.61 12.32 22.86
N ILE A 67 -8.68 12.36 24.19
CA ILE A 67 -9.82 11.89 24.97
C ILE A 67 -10.30 13.05 25.82
N ASN A 68 -11.59 13.33 25.74
CA ASN A 68 -12.24 14.33 26.56
C ASN A 68 -13.65 13.83 26.92
N ASN A 69 -13.74 12.95 27.92
CA ASN A 69 -15.02 12.42 28.40
C ASN A 69 -14.96 12.04 29.89
N GLN A 70 -16.11 12.11 30.58
CA GLN A 70 -16.29 11.64 31.96
C GLN A 70 -15.23 12.13 32.97
N GLY A 71 -14.75 13.37 32.81
CA GLY A 71 -13.74 13.97 33.70
C GLY A 71 -12.30 13.50 33.45
N VAL A 72 -12.06 12.67 32.43
CA VAL A 72 -10.73 12.27 31.98
C VAL A 72 -10.36 13.06 30.72
N SER A 73 -9.23 13.76 30.79
CA SER A 73 -8.63 14.45 29.65
C SER A 73 -7.25 13.87 29.36
N VAL A 74 -7.04 13.39 28.14
CA VAL A 74 -5.77 12.87 27.65
C VAL A 74 -5.45 13.53 26.32
N GLY A 75 -4.23 14.06 26.21
CA GLY A 75 -3.75 14.70 25.00
C GLY A 75 -4.35 16.10 24.77
N SER A 76 -4.35 16.53 23.52
CA SER A 76 -4.88 17.83 23.11
C SER A 76 -5.46 17.77 21.70
N PRO A 77 -6.27 18.76 21.26
CA PRO A 77 -6.74 18.83 19.88
C PRO A 77 -5.63 18.83 18.81
N SER A 78 -4.35 19.08 19.17
CA SER A 78 -3.22 18.92 18.24
C SER A 78 -3.07 17.49 17.73
N ALA A 79 -3.58 16.49 18.47
CA ALA A 79 -3.48 15.07 18.13
C ALA A 79 -4.08 14.76 16.74
N TYR A 80 -5.14 15.46 16.33
CA TYR A 80 -5.69 15.31 14.97
C TYR A 80 -4.66 15.66 13.91
N GLY A 81 -4.04 16.84 14.01
CA GLY A 81 -3.05 17.30 13.04
C GLY A 81 -1.82 16.38 12.98
N GLU A 82 -1.37 15.89 14.14
CA GLU A 82 -0.25 14.95 14.23
C GLU A 82 -0.58 13.59 13.57
N ASN A 83 -1.79 13.07 13.80
CA ASN A 83 -2.26 11.83 13.19
C ASN A 83 -2.51 11.99 11.68
N ILE A 84 -3.11 13.11 11.24
CA ILE A 84 -3.29 13.45 9.80
C ILE A 84 -1.93 13.48 9.11
N THR A 85 -0.96 14.23 9.65
CA THR A 85 0.40 14.32 9.10
C THR A 85 1.06 12.94 8.99
N THR A 86 0.80 12.06 9.96
CA THR A 86 1.32 10.69 9.95
C THR A 86 0.73 9.87 8.80
N LEU A 87 -0.58 9.95 8.58
CA LEU A 87 -1.24 9.26 7.46
C LEU A 87 -0.84 9.82 6.09
N GLU A 88 -0.71 11.15 5.96
CA GLU A 88 -0.26 11.80 4.73
C GLU A 88 1.16 11.36 4.36
N ARG A 89 2.08 11.33 5.34
CA ARG A 89 3.44 10.83 5.14
C ARG A 89 3.43 9.35 4.76
N TYR A 90 2.58 8.55 5.39
CA TYR A 90 2.47 7.14 5.09
C TYR A 90 2.02 6.89 3.64
N ILE A 91 1.01 7.62 3.15
CA ILE A 91 0.59 7.58 1.74
C ILE A 91 1.74 7.99 0.81
N ALA A 92 2.45 9.07 1.13
CA ALA A 92 3.55 9.57 0.32
C ALA A 92 4.69 8.54 0.19
N ASN A 93 5.02 7.84 1.28
CA ASN A 93 6.03 6.78 1.28
C ASN A 93 5.60 5.60 0.40
N ILE A 94 4.35 5.11 0.54
CA ILE A 94 3.84 4.03 -0.30
C ILE A 94 3.92 4.41 -1.79
N ARG A 95 3.51 5.63 -2.14
CA ARG A 95 3.58 6.13 -3.52
C ARG A 95 5.01 6.16 -4.04
N ALA A 96 5.96 6.66 -3.25
CA ALA A 96 7.35 6.76 -3.66
C ALA A 96 8.00 5.38 -3.85
N GLU A 97 7.79 4.45 -2.92
CA GLU A 97 8.29 3.08 -3.00
C GLU A 97 7.70 2.33 -4.20
N GLU A 98 6.40 2.50 -4.43
CA GLU A 98 5.71 1.85 -5.53
C GLU A 98 6.11 2.44 -6.88
N GLN A 99 6.26 3.76 -6.97
CA GLN A 99 6.79 4.43 -8.15
C GLN A 99 8.18 3.92 -8.50
N ALA A 100 9.10 3.87 -7.53
CA ALA A 100 10.46 3.38 -7.73
C ALA A 100 10.47 1.92 -8.22
N SER A 101 9.64 1.06 -7.62
CA SER A 101 9.54 -0.35 -7.99
C SER A 101 9.03 -0.52 -9.41
N VAL A 102 7.95 0.17 -9.79
CA VAL A 102 7.36 0.10 -11.14
C VAL A 102 8.31 0.69 -12.19
N GLU A 103 8.96 1.82 -11.91
CA GLU A 103 9.93 2.42 -12.83
C GLU A 103 11.14 1.49 -13.06
N SER A 104 11.59 0.77 -12.02
CA SER A 104 12.62 -0.24 -12.16
C SER A 104 12.17 -1.39 -13.07
N THR A 105 10.96 -1.91 -12.88
CA THR A 105 10.40 -2.98 -13.74
C THR A 105 10.19 -2.52 -15.18
N ILE A 106 9.78 -1.26 -15.41
CA ILE A 106 9.69 -0.69 -16.77
C ILE A 106 11.08 -0.69 -17.43
N LYS A 107 12.13 -0.23 -16.73
CA LYS A 107 13.49 -0.25 -17.27
C LYS A 107 13.97 -1.66 -17.58
N GLU A 108 13.61 -2.64 -16.73
CA GLU A 108 13.91 -4.04 -16.98
C GLU A 108 13.18 -4.57 -18.23
N LEU A 109 11.89 -4.26 -18.40
CA LEU A 109 11.15 -4.60 -19.64
C LEU A 109 11.75 -3.96 -20.89
N GLU A 110 12.18 -2.70 -20.82
CA GLU A 110 12.86 -2.00 -21.93
C GLU A 110 14.21 -2.68 -22.26
N TYR A 111 14.94 -3.11 -21.24
CA TYR A 111 16.18 -3.86 -21.43
C TYR A 111 15.93 -5.23 -22.09
N TYR A 112 14.94 -6.00 -21.60
CA TYR A 112 14.55 -7.28 -22.22
C TYR A 112 14.09 -7.10 -23.66
N LYS A 113 13.32 -6.04 -23.95
CA LYS A 113 12.89 -5.67 -25.31
C LYS A 113 14.10 -5.46 -26.23
N SER A 114 15.08 -4.66 -25.79
CA SER A 114 16.27 -4.37 -26.61
C SER A 114 17.14 -5.59 -26.90
N ASN A 115 17.07 -6.63 -26.07
CA ASN A 115 17.79 -7.89 -26.27
C ASN A 115 16.91 -9.01 -26.85
N PHE A 116 15.64 -8.73 -27.14
CA PHE A 116 14.67 -9.71 -27.64
C PHE A 116 14.57 -10.97 -26.76
N TRP A 117 14.63 -10.79 -25.43
CA TRP A 117 14.57 -11.90 -24.48
C TRP A 117 13.15 -12.43 -24.28
N ALA A 118 12.99 -13.50 -23.51
CA ALA A 118 11.68 -13.98 -23.12
C ALA A 118 11.19 -13.23 -21.88
N ILE A 119 9.90 -12.91 -21.83
CA ILE A 119 9.19 -12.44 -20.63
C ILE A 119 7.98 -13.32 -20.38
N GLY A 120 7.71 -13.58 -19.12
CA GLY A 120 6.56 -14.35 -18.67
C GLY A 120 6.83 -15.83 -18.43
N LEU A 121 7.89 -16.39 -18.99
CA LEU A 121 8.39 -17.71 -18.63
C LEU A 121 9.92 -17.68 -18.73
N ASN A 122 10.58 -18.25 -17.74
CA ASN A 122 12.02 -18.46 -17.81
C ASN A 122 12.34 -19.43 -18.97
N GLY A 123 13.28 -19.06 -19.84
CA GLY A 123 13.62 -19.79 -21.07
C GLY A 123 14.09 -21.22 -20.86
N ASP A 124 14.64 -21.54 -19.68
CA ASP A 124 15.19 -22.86 -19.36
C ASP A 124 14.21 -23.75 -18.58
N THR A 125 13.42 -23.15 -17.68
CA THR A 125 12.56 -23.90 -16.74
C THR A 125 11.07 -23.83 -17.06
N LEU A 126 10.67 -22.91 -17.95
CA LEU A 126 9.28 -22.57 -18.24
C LEU A 126 8.46 -22.22 -16.98
N GLN A 127 9.12 -21.75 -15.92
CA GLN A 127 8.47 -21.23 -14.72
C GLN A 127 8.14 -19.74 -14.88
N PRO A 128 7.09 -19.22 -14.21
CA PRO A 128 6.82 -17.79 -14.16
C PRO A 128 8.06 -17.02 -13.67
N ASP A 129 8.44 -16.00 -14.40
CA ASP A 129 9.54 -15.11 -14.05
C ASP A 129 9.11 -14.01 -13.06
N GLY A 130 10.05 -13.11 -12.74
CA GLY A 130 9.81 -11.98 -11.85
C GLY A 130 8.69 -11.05 -12.32
N PHE A 131 8.50 -10.90 -13.63
CA PHE A 131 7.44 -10.03 -14.18
C PHE A 131 6.05 -10.56 -13.84
N ASN A 132 5.79 -11.87 -13.96
CA ASN A 132 4.50 -12.42 -13.57
C ASN A 132 4.16 -12.12 -12.10
N ASN A 133 5.11 -12.39 -11.21
CA ASN A 133 4.90 -12.18 -9.78
C ASN A 133 4.67 -10.68 -9.48
N PHE A 134 5.43 -9.81 -10.15
CA PHE A 134 5.30 -8.36 -9.99
C PHE A 134 3.90 -7.85 -10.40
N PHE A 135 3.39 -8.29 -11.55
CA PHE A 135 2.07 -7.90 -12.04
C PHE A 135 0.95 -8.55 -11.24
N ALA A 136 1.07 -9.83 -10.89
CA ALA A 136 0.08 -10.56 -10.11
C ALA A 136 -0.10 -9.97 -8.70
N ALA A 137 0.99 -9.57 -8.04
CA ALA A 137 0.95 -8.91 -6.73
C ALA A 137 0.21 -7.55 -6.76
N ARG A 138 -0.04 -7.00 -7.95
CA ARG A 138 -0.76 -5.74 -8.17
C ARG A 138 -2.10 -5.94 -8.87
N GLU A 139 -2.49 -7.19 -9.09
CA GLU A 139 -3.70 -7.57 -9.84
C GLU A 139 -3.73 -6.95 -11.26
N LEU A 140 -2.55 -6.79 -11.88
CA LEU A 140 -2.41 -6.20 -13.22
C LEU A 140 -2.39 -7.28 -14.29
N THR A 141 -2.99 -6.97 -15.44
CA THR A 141 -2.90 -7.81 -16.63
C THR A 141 -1.46 -7.84 -17.15
N PHE A 142 -0.91 -9.04 -17.30
CA PHE A 142 0.41 -9.27 -17.85
C PHE A 142 0.31 -10.06 -19.16
N LYS A 143 1.13 -9.70 -20.15
CA LYS A 143 1.23 -10.40 -21.43
C LYS A 143 2.61 -11.04 -21.59
N PRO A 144 2.70 -12.37 -21.73
CA PRO A 144 3.98 -13.04 -21.96
C PRO A 144 4.44 -12.90 -23.41
N PHE A 145 5.75 -12.96 -23.62
CA PHE A 145 6.39 -13.09 -24.91
C PHE A 145 7.53 -14.10 -24.81
N VAL A 146 7.40 -15.24 -25.50
CA VAL A 146 8.37 -16.33 -25.44
C VAL A 146 8.67 -16.79 -26.87
N ARG A 147 9.95 -16.93 -27.18
CA ARG A 147 10.47 -17.45 -28.45
C ARG A 147 11.55 -18.50 -28.14
N SER A 148 11.13 -19.71 -27.77
CA SER A 148 12.02 -20.85 -27.45
C SER A 148 11.41 -22.13 -28.04
N LYS A 149 11.37 -23.23 -27.28
CA LYS A 149 10.67 -24.49 -27.64
C LYS A 149 9.17 -24.28 -27.93
N VAL A 150 8.61 -23.20 -27.41
CA VAL A 150 7.24 -22.74 -27.66
C VAL A 150 7.26 -21.28 -28.10
N SER A 151 6.26 -20.90 -28.89
CA SER A 151 6.02 -19.51 -29.30
C SER A 151 4.74 -19.02 -28.63
N ILE A 152 4.87 -18.01 -27.76
CA ILE A 152 3.77 -17.44 -26.99
C ILE A 152 3.77 -15.92 -27.16
N GLY A 153 2.59 -15.35 -27.38
CA GLY A 153 2.40 -13.90 -27.47
C GLY A 153 3.08 -13.25 -28.68
N GLN A 154 3.12 -11.92 -28.67
CA GLN A 154 3.71 -11.07 -29.70
C GLN A 154 4.75 -10.14 -29.08
N GLU A 155 5.69 -9.63 -29.87
CA GLU A 155 6.71 -8.68 -29.39
C GLU A 155 6.07 -7.41 -28.80
N SER A 156 4.85 -7.05 -29.24
CA SER A 156 4.07 -5.95 -28.66
C SER A 156 3.79 -6.10 -27.17
N ALA A 157 3.91 -7.31 -26.60
CA ALA A 157 3.75 -7.57 -25.18
C ALA A 157 4.63 -6.65 -24.31
N TYR A 158 5.83 -6.30 -24.77
CA TYR A 158 6.71 -5.34 -24.06
C TYR A 158 6.03 -3.99 -23.88
N ASP A 159 5.59 -3.39 -24.98
CA ASP A 159 4.98 -2.05 -24.97
C ASP A 159 3.64 -2.06 -24.23
N GLU A 160 2.87 -3.13 -24.37
CA GLU A 160 1.59 -3.30 -23.70
C GLU A 160 1.76 -3.44 -22.17
N ASN A 161 2.75 -4.21 -21.70
CA ASN A 161 3.07 -4.32 -20.28
C ASN A 161 3.59 -3.01 -19.71
N ILE A 162 4.47 -2.30 -20.42
CA ILE A 162 4.95 -0.96 -20.03
C ILE A 162 3.78 0.03 -19.94
N ALA A 163 2.85 0.00 -20.91
CA ALA A 163 1.67 0.86 -20.89
C ALA A 163 0.77 0.55 -19.69
N THR A 164 0.55 -0.73 -19.36
CA THR A 164 -0.17 -1.15 -18.15
C THR A 164 0.46 -0.57 -16.89
N LEU A 165 1.78 -0.68 -16.74
CA LEU A 165 2.51 -0.14 -15.58
C LEU A 165 2.43 1.39 -15.49
N ARG A 166 2.55 2.10 -16.63
CA ARG A 166 2.41 3.57 -16.67
C ARG A 166 0.99 4.02 -16.31
N ASN A 167 -0.03 3.29 -16.75
CA ASN A 167 -1.42 3.58 -16.39
C ASN A 167 -1.69 3.29 -14.91
N TYR A 168 -1.10 2.21 -14.37
CA TYR A 168 -1.16 1.90 -12.95
C TYR A 168 -0.56 3.03 -12.11
N LEU A 169 0.63 3.56 -12.45
CA LEU A 169 1.23 4.70 -11.74
C LEU A 169 0.33 5.94 -11.72
N LYS A 170 -0.36 6.23 -12.83
CA LYS A 170 -1.34 7.34 -12.86
C LYS A 170 -2.53 7.11 -11.93
N SER A 171 -2.92 5.85 -11.71
CA SER A 171 -4.06 5.52 -10.84
C SER A 171 -3.77 5.63 -9.35
N ILE A 172 -2.48 5.54 -8.96
CA ILE A 172 -2.04 5.66 -7.57
C ILE A 172 -1.40 7.02 -7.26
N GLY A 173 -1.12 7.81 -8.28
CA GLY A 173 -0.62 9.19 -8.20
C GLY A 173 -1.54 10.15 -7.45
#